data_AF-A0AAD7CHR6-F1
#
_entry.id   AF-A0AAD7CHR6-F1
#
_cell.length_a   1.000
_cell.length_b   1.000
_cell.length_c   1.000
_cell.angle_alpha   90.00
_cell.angle_beta   90.00
_cell.angle_gamma   90.00
#
_symmetry.space_group_name_H-M   'P 1'
#
loop_
_entity.id
_entity.type
_entity.pdbx_description
1 polymer ?
#
loop_
_entity_poly.entity_id
_entity_poly.type
_entity_poly.pdbx_seq_one_letter_code
_entity_poly.pdbx_strand_id
1 'polypeptide(L)'
;MKFTLNALPETLINLLQSLVPSAESRRRVAVAYLGTAEVSAVLPLEQQAQTIVFQSCMVTCPLDRAAASFPPGALPLVCGNLGSCKTLLLLALLGEADLLTGQMLCPRPPPNALAAFTDVHVSKEWVVQGIRAFVPQAAWSPVRPK
;
A
#
# COMPACT_ATOMS: atom_id res chain seq x y z
N MET A 1 49.32 1.40 18.60
CA MET A 1 47.99 1.29 19.26
C MET A 1 47.56 2.53 20.06
N LYS A 2 48.15 3.73 19.83
CA LYS A 2 47.84 4.95 20.61
C LYS A 2 46.67 5.80 20.05
N PHE A 3 46.19 5.52 18.84
CA PHE A 3 45.19 6.34 18.16
C PHE A 3 43.73 5.88 18.40
N THR A 4 43.51 4.65 18.86
CA THR A 4 42.18 4.11 19.15
C THR A 4 41.67 4.44 20.55
N LEU A 5 42.56 4.62 21.54
CA LEU A 5 42.18 5.00 22.91
C LEU A 5 41.70 6.47 23.00
N ASN A 6 42.20 7.34 22.14
CA ASN A 6 41.79 8.75 22.13
C ASN A 6 40.36 8.96 21.60
N ALA A 7 39.84 8.04 20.79
CA ALA A 7 38.45 8.06 20.30
C ALA A 7 37.46 7.43 21.30
N LEU A 8 37.95 6.73 22.32
CA LEU A 8 37.14 6.06 23.33
C LEU A 8 36.28 7.03 24.18
N PRO A 9 36.79 8.17 24.67
CA PRO A 9 35.94 9.13 25.37
C PRO A 9 34.85 9.72 24.47
N GLU A 10 35.17 10.06 23.21
CA GLU A 10 34.17 10.60 22.27
C GLU A 10 33.10 9.57 21.90
N THR A 11 33.49 8.32 21.65
CA THR A 11 32.52 7.24 21.37
C THR A 11 31.64 6.92 22.58
N LEU A 12 32.18 6.98 23.80
CA LEU A 12 31.41 6.78 25.03
C LEU A 12 30.43 7.94 25.27
N ILE A 13 30.85 9.18 25.02
CA ILE A 13 29.97 10.36 25.10
C ILE A 13 28.87 10.26 24.04
N ASN A 14 29.21 9.94 22.80
CA ASN A 14 28.23 9.76 21.73
C ASN A 14 27.27 8.59 22.02
N LEU A 15 27.75 7.49 22.61
CA LEU A 15 26.91 6.39 23.05
C LEU A 15 25.92 6.88 24.10
N LEU A 16 26.39 7.53 25.17
CA LEU A 16 25.55 8.04 26.26
C LEU A 16 24.56 9.11 25.78
N GLN A 17 24.98 10.01 24.90
CA GLN A 17 24.14 11.04 24.29
C GLN A 17 23.12 10.46 23.31
N SER A 18 23.42 9.32 22.67
CA SER A 18 22.50 8.66 21.74
C SER A 18 21.42 7.81 22.43
N LEU A 19 21.60 7.42 23.70
CA LEU A 19 20.67 6.53 24.40
C LEU A 19 19.26 7.12 24.52
N VAL A 20 19.16 8.38 24.92
CA VAL A 20 17.87 9.09 25.08
C VAL A 20 17.15 9.29 23.73
N PRO A 21 17.78 9.85 22.67
CA PRO A 21 17.12 9.99 21.37
C PRO A 21 16.86 8.65 20.69
N SER A 22 17.67 7.61 20.91
CA SER A 22 17.39 6.26 20.40
C SER A 22 16.16 5.66 21.07
N ALA A 23 16.06 5.75 22.41
CA ALA A 23 14.91 5.27 23.15
C ALA A 23 13.63 6.00 22.77
N GLU A 24 13.70 7.33 22.61
CA GLU A 24 12.55 8.15 22.18
C GLU A 24 12.17 7.88 20.72
N SER A 25 13.14 7.70 19.83
CA SER A 25 12.88 7.29 18.44
C SER A 25 12.16 5.94 18.39
N ARG A 26 12.64 4.94 19.13
CA ARG A 26 11.98 3.63 19.25
C ARG A 26 10.58 3.76 19.84
N ARG A 27 10.39 4.59 20.86
CA ARG A 27 9.08 4.83 21.46
C ARG A 27 8.11 5.47 20.48
N ARG A 28 8.57 6.47 19.71
CA ARG A 28 7.76 7.10 18.66
C ARG A 28 7.36 6.09 17.61
N VAL A 29 8.29 5.25 17.14
CA VAL A 29 7.96 4.21 16.16
C VAL A 29 7.00 3.18 16.74
N ALA A 30 7.24 2.71 17.95
CA ALA A 30 6.39 1.74 18.63
C ALA A 30 4.96 2.26 18.86
N VAL A 31 4.81 3.49 19.36
CA VAL A 31 3.51 4.04 19.76
C VAL A 31 2.76 4.64 18.57
N ALA A 32 3.44 5.36 17.67
CA ALA A 32 2.79 6.08 16.58
C ALA A 32 2.61 5.24 15.31
N TYR A 33 3.50 4.29 15.02
CA TYR A 33 3.51 3.57 13.74
C TYR A 33 3.23 2.06 13.89
N LEU A 34 3.73 1.40 14.93
CA LEU A 34 3.53 -0.05 15.10
C LEU A 34 2.19 -0.42 15.77
N GLY A 35 1.54 0.53 16.45
CA GLY A 35 0.23 0.32 17.10
C GLY A 35 -0.97 0.60 16.20
N THR A 36 -0.76 0.97 14.94
CA THR A 36 -1.85 1.27 14.00
C THR A 36 -2.52 -0.03 13.55
N ALA A 37 -3.84 0.02 13.30
CA ALA A 37 -4.59 -1.14 12.84
C ALA A 37 -3.97 -1.72 11.56
N GLU A 38 -3.60 -2.99 11.59
CA GLU A 38 -3.09 -3.69 10.42
C GLU A 38 -4.20 -3.92 9.39
N VAL A 39 -3.76 -4.19 8.16
CA VAL A 39 -4.63 -4.56 7.04
C VAL A 39 -5.56 -5.70 7.45
N SER A 40 -6.88 -5.47 7.30
CA SER A 40 -7.90 -6.48 7.61
C SER A 40 -7.66 -7.78 6.87
N ALA A 41 -7.90 -8.90 7.56
CA ALA A 41 -7.76 -10.24 7.01
C ALA A 41 -8.64 -10.38 5.75
N VAL A 42 -8.02 -10.93 4.70
CA VAL A 42 -8.62 -11.03 3.37
C VAL A 42 -9.18 -12.44 3.19
N LEU A 43 -10.42 -12.55 2.71
CA LEU A 43 -11.01 -13.84 2.36
C LEU A 43 -10.24 -14.50 1.20
N PRO A 44 -10.17 -15.84 1.12
CA PRO A 44 -9.59 -16.54 -0.03
C PRO A 44 -10.20 -16.09 -1.36
N LEU A 45 -9.35 -15.98 -2.41
CA LEU A 45 -9.72 -15.49 -3.75
C LEU A 45 -10.92 -16.22 -4.37
N GLU A 46 -11.05 -17.52 -4.11
CA GLU A 46 -12.12 -18.38 -4.61
C GLU A 46 -13.50 -18.00 -4.06
N GLN A 47 -13.54 -17.36 -2.90
CA GLN A 47 -14.77 -16.95 -2.20
C GLN A 47 -15.10 -15.47 -2.46
N GLN A 48 -14.28 -14.76 -3.22
CA GLN A 48 -14.47 -13.34 -3.51
C GLN A 48 -15.21 -13.13 -4.83
N ALA A 49 -16.07 -12.11 -4.86
CA ALA A 49 -16.71 -11.67 -6.09
C ALA A 49 -15.67 -11.04 -7.04
N GLN A 50 -15.65 -11.49 -8.30
CA GLN A 50 -14.73 -10.99 -9.34
C GLN A 50 -15.20 -9.67 -9.99
N THR A 51 -16.29 -9.10 -9.49
CA THR A 51 -16.90 -7.87 -10.01
C THR A 51 -16.51 -6.70 -9.12
N ILE A 52 -16.14 -5.57 -9.72
CA ILE A 52 -15.85 -4.34 -8.98
C ILE A 52 -17.17 -3.57 -8.84
N VAL A 53 -17.60 -3.27 -7.62
CA VAL A 53 -18.86 -2.56 -7.38
C VAL A 53 -18.65 -1.43 -6.38
N PHE A 54 -19.16 -0.25 -6.74
CA PHE A 54 -19.27 0.92 -5.89
C PHE A 54 -20.73 1.10 -5.48
N GLN A 55 -21.01 1.00 -4.19
CA GLN A 55 -22.35 1.16 -3.63
C GLN A 55 -22.41 2.43 -2.78
N SER A 56 -22.86 3.51 -3.40
CA SER A 56 -23.03 4.83 -2.76
C SER A 56 -21.83 5.26 -1.93
N CYS A 57 -20.63 5.04 -2.46
CA CYS A 57 -19.40 5.30 -1.71
C CYS A 57 -18.94 6.75 -1.86
N MET A 58 -18.39 7.30 -0.78
CA MET A 58 -17.67 8.57 -0.77
C MET A 58 -16.23 8.29 -0.39
N VAL A 59 -15.29 8.61 -1.27
CA VAL A 59 -13.85 8.53 -0.98
C VAL A 59 -13.41 9.87 -0.34
N THR A 60 -12.25 9.96 0.32
CA THR A 60 -11.74 11.14 1.10
C THR A 60 -11.55 12.47 0.34
N CYS A 61 -12.24 12.63 -0.77
CA CYS A 61 -12.24 13.72 -1.72
C CYS A 61 -13.67 14.26 -1.90
N PRO A 62 -13.89 15.47 -2.43
CA PRO A 62 -15.23 16.03 -2.68
C PRO A 62 -15.92 15.37 -3.89
N LEU A 63 -15.78 14.06 -4.06
CA LEU A 63 -16.53 13.29 -5.04
C LEU A 63 -17.91 13.01 -4.43
N ASP A 64 -18.93 13.65 -4.99
CA ASP A 64 -20.32 13.34 -4.65
C ASP A 64 -20.64 11.87 -4.99
N ARG A 65 -21.58 11.27 -4.25
CA ARG A 65 -21.81 9.82 -4.17
C ARG A 65 -21.66 9.07 -5.50
N ALA A 66 -20.77 8.08 -5.56
CA ALA A 66 -20.59 7.24 -6.75
C ALA A 66 -21.34 5.89 -6.62
N ALA A 67 -22.03 5.49 -7.68
CA ALA A 67 -22.63 4.17 -7.84
C ALA A 67 -22.30 3.62 -9.23
N ALA A 68 -21.48 2.57 -9.29
CA ALA A 68 -21.04 1.95 -10.54
C ALA A 68 -20.69 0.48 -10.34
N SER A 69 -20.94 -0.35 -11.34
CA SER A 69 -20.55 -1.77 -11.33
C SER A 69 -19.78 -2.09 -12.60
N PHE A 70 -18.62 -2.70 -12.46
CA PHE A 70 -17.74 -3.10 -13.54
C PHE A 70 -17.66 -4.63 -13.60
N PRO A 71 -18.20 -5.28 -14.65
CA PRO A 71 -18.11 -6.71 -14.81
C PRO A 71 -16.66 -7.14 -15.12
N PRO A 72 -16.30 -8.40 -14.83
CA PRO A 72 -14.99 -8.93 -15.16
C PRO A 72 -14.73 -8.85 -16.68
N GLY A 73 -13.51 -8.47 -17.06
CA GLY A 73 -13.10 -8.32 -18.47
C GLY A 73 -13.55 -7.01 -19.15
N ALA A 74 -14.30 -6.14 -18.46
CA ALA A 74 -14.58 -4.80 -18.98
C ALA A 74 -13.36 -3.88 -18.83
N LEU A 75 -13.24 -2.91 -19.76
CA LEU A 75 -12.24 -1.84 -19.73
C LEU A 75 -12.92 -0.50 -19.42
N PRO A 76 -13.22 -0.20 -18.13
CA PRO A 76 -13.86 1.05 -17.76
C PRO A 76 -12.92 2.24 -17.89
N LEU A 77 -13.44 3.35 -18.43
CA LEU A 77 -12.73 4.61 -18.54
C LEU A 77 -13.23 5.60 -17.47
N VAL A 78 -12.33 6.04 -16.59
CA VAL A 78 -12.62 7.07 -15.58
C VAL A 78 -12.13 8.42 -16.07
N CYS A 79 -13.06 9.32 -16.39
CA CYS A 79 -12.76 10.69 -16.84
C CYS A 79 -13.37 11.73 -15.90
N GLY A 80 -12.84 12.96 -15.93
CA GLY A 80 -13.35 14.08 -15.14
C GLY A 80 -12.36 15.26 -15.13
N ASN A 81 -12.73 16.36 -14.49
CA ASN A 81 -11.90 17.57 -14.42
C ASN A 81 -10.65 17.37 -13.54
N LEU A 82 -9.66 18.25 -13.66
CA LEU A 82 -8.55 18.30 -12.69
C LEU A 82 -9.12 18.49 -11.27
N GLY A 83 -8.63 17.72 -10.30
CA GLY A 83 -9.16 17.74 -8.93
C GLY A 83 -10.42 16.89 -8.70
N SER A 84 -10.95 16.18 -9.71
CA SER A 84 -12.12 15.29 -9.55
C SER A 84 -11.79 13.94 -8.88
N CYS A 85 -10.63 13.81 -8.24
CA CYS A 85 -10.24 12.67 -7.41
C CYS A 85 -10.17 11.30 -8.09
N LYS A 86 -9.95 11.26 -9.41
CA LYS A 86 -9.73 10.02 -10.19
C LYS A 86 -8.58 9.17 -9.64
N THR A 87 -7.45 9.80 -9.33
CA THR A 87 -6.31 9.13 -8.73
C THR A 87 -6.68 8.52 -7.38
N LEU A 88 -7.44 9.27 -6.58
CA LEU A 88 -7.87 8.82 -5.25
C LEU A 88 -8.87 7.65 -5.36
N LEU A 89 -9.74 7.64 -6.38
CA LEU A 89 -10.58 6.49 -6.72
C LEU A 89 -9.76 5.23 -7.06
N LEU A 90 -8.70 5.37 -7.84
CA LEU A 90 -7.79 4.25 -8.17
C LEU A 90 -7.04 3.74 -6.93
N LEU A 91 -6.64 4.64 -6.03
CA LEU A 91 -6.02 4.27 -4.75
C LEU A 91 -7.01 3.57 -3.82
N ALA A 92 -8.28 3.98 -3.80
CA ALA A 92 -9.33 3.28 -3.06
C ALA A 92 -9.52 1.86 -3.61
N LEU A 93 -9.52 1.68 -4.94
CA LEU A 93 -9.53 0.37 -5.58
C LEU A 93 -8.30 -0.48 -5.23
N LEU A 94 -7.17 0.13 -4.89
CA LEU A 94 -5.99 -0.58 -4.40
C LEU A 94 -6.08 -0.90 -2.89
N GLY A 95 -6.96 -0.23 -2.17
CA GLY A 95 -7.06 -0.30 -0.71
C GLY A 95 -6.14 0.66 0.03
N GLU A 96 -5.55 1.63 -0.68
CA GLU A 96 -4.62 2.65 -0.15
C GLU A 96 -5.32 3.96 0.24
N ALA A 97 -6.63 4.06 -0.02
CA ALA A 97 -7.44 5.20 0.38
C ALA A 97 -8.72 4.74 1.07
N ASP A 98 -9.05 5.42 2.17
CA ASP A 98 -10.24 5.12 2.95
C ASP A 98 -11.53 5.61 2.28
N LEU A 99 -12.60 4.86 2.53
CA LEU A 99 -13.96 5.28 2.21
C LEU A 99 -14.56 5.98 3.43
N LEU A 100 -15.08 7.19 3.25
CA LEU A 100 -15.78 7.93 4.29
C LEU A 100 -17.19 7.35 4.54
N THR A 101 -17.87 6.94 3.48
CA THR A 101 -19.21 6.33 3.53
C THR A 101 -19.41 5.33 2.39
N GLY A 102 -20.42 4.47 2.51
CA GLY A 102 -20.80 3.46 1.52
C GLY A 102 -19.88 2.24 1.52
N GLN A 103 -19.93 1.46 0.43
CA GLN A 103 -19.14 0.24 0.29
C GLN A 103 -18.51 0.13 -1.10
N MET A 104 -17.31 -0.45 -1.14
CA MET A 104 -16.63 -0.83 -2.38
C MET A 104 -16.30 -2.32 -2.30
N LEU A 105 -16.78 -3.07 -3.27
CA LEU A 105 -16.47 -4.48 -3.45
C LEU A 105 -15.43 -4.59 -4.56
N CYS A 106 -14.26 -5.14 -4.22
CA CYS A 106 -13.19 -5.36 -5.16
C CYS A 106 -12.42 -6.64 -4.75
N PRO A 107 -12.11 -7.56 -5.66
CA PRO A 107 -11.34 -8.78 -5.34
C PRO A 107 -10.03 -8.38 -4.71
N ARG A 108 -9.75 -8.82 -3.47
CA ARG A 108 -8.54 -8.41 -2.74
C ARG A 108 -7.55 -9.56 -2.73
N PRO A 109 -6.33 -9.36 -3.25
CA PRO A 109 -5.32 -10.40 -3.22
C PRO A 109 -4.95 -10.72 -1.76
N PRO A 110 -4.61 -11.97 -1.43
CA PRO A 110 -4.07 -12.31 -0.12
C PRO A 110 -2.77 -11.53 0.12
N PRO A 111 -2.41 -11.23 1.38
CA PRO A 111 -1.20 -10.46 1.70
C PRO A 111 0.09 -11.08 1.15
N ASN A 112 0.12 -12.40 0.99
CA ASN A 112 1.25 -13.15 0.43
C ASN A 112 1.14 -13.41 -1.09
N ALA A 113 0.30 -12.68 -1.83
CA ALA A 113 0.08 -12.93 -3.25
C ALA A 113 1.39 -12.88 -4.07
N LEU A 114 2.26 -11.89 -3.82
CA LEU A 114 3.55 -11.80 -4.53
C LEU A 114 4.43 -13.03 -4.29
N ALA A 115 4.49 -13.52 -3.05
CA ALA A 115 5.25 -14.71 -2.69
C ALA A 115 4.64 -16.00 -3.27
N ALA A 116 3.31 -16.06 -3.41
CA ALA A 116 2.64 -17.22 -4.01
C ALA A 116 2.99 -17.40 -5.51
N PHE A 117 3.44 -16.36 -6.20
CA PHE A 117 3.79 -16.40 -7.61
C PHE A 117 5.30 -16.43 -7.90
N THR A 118 6.18 -16.49 -6.88
CA THR A 118 7.64 -16.48 -7.11
C THR A 118 8.18 -17.75 -7.76
N ASP A 119 7.54 -18.89 -7.54
CA ASP A 119 7.95 -20.21 -8.09
C ASP A 119 7.16 -20.61 -9.36
N VAL A 120 6.26 -19.75 -9.82
CA VAL A 120 5.42 -20.04 -10.99
C VAL A 120 6.19 -19.67 -12.26
N HIS A 121 6.38 -20.65 -13.15
CA HIS A 121 6.92 -20.40 -14.48
C HIS A 121 6.05 -19.37 -15.21
N VAL A 122 6.66 -18.29 -15.70
CA VAL A 122 5.97 -17.23 -16.44
C VAL A 122 5.29 -17.83 -17.67
N SER A 123 3.97 -18.02 -17.58
CA SER A 123 3.14 -18.41 -18.72
C SER A 123 3.05 -17.25 -19.72
N LYS A 124 2.71 -17.55 -20.97
CA LYS A 124 2.39 -16.51 -21.98
C LYS A 124 1.19 -15.66 -21.56
N GLU A 125 0.31 -16.22 -20.74
CA GLU A 125 -0.85 -15.53 -20.18
C GLU A 125 -0.46 -14.90 -18.83
N TRP A 126 -0.29 -13.58 -18.84
CA TRP A 126 0.19 -12.79 -17.70
C TRP A 126 -0.93 -12.21 -16.84
N VAL A 127 -2.19 -12.41 -17.24
CA VAL A 127 -3.38 -11.91 -16.54
C VAL A 127 -3.89 -13.00 -15.60
N VAL A 128 -3.85 -12.75 -14.29
CA VAL A 128 -4.35 -13.66 -13.26
C VAL A 128 -5.64 -13.09 -12.68
N GLN A 129 -6.71 -13.89 -12.68
CA GLN A 129 -8.01 -13.48 -12.13
C GLN A 129 -7.91 -13.22 -10.62
N GLY A 130 -8.60 -12.18 -10.14
CA GLY A 130 -8.59 -11.78 -8.72
C GLY A 130 -7.33 -11.08 -8.23
N ILE A 131 -6.32 -10.89 -9.09
CA ILE A 131 -5.11 -10.11 -8.78
C ILE A 131 -5.24 -8.71 -9.39
N ARG A 132 -4.73 -7.70 -8.65
CA ARG A 132 -4.69 -6.31 -9.09
C ARG A 132 -3.28 -5.93 -9.51
N ALA A 133 -3.17 -5.15 -10.58
CA ALA A 133 -1.95 -4.47 -10.97
C ALA A 133 -2.21 -2.97 -10.99
N PHE A 134 -1.23 -2.19 -10.55
CA PHE A 134 -1.29 -0.73 -10.54
C PHE A 134 -0.11 -0.16 -11.32
N VAL A 135 -0.40 0.75 -12.24
CA VAL A 135 0.61 1.48 -13.00
C VAL A 135 0.61 2.92 -12.50
N PRO A 136 1.63 3.35 -11.73
CA PRO A 136 1.71 4.72 -11.25
C PRO A 136 2.02 5.69 -12.39
N GLN A 137 1.60 6.95 -12.24
CA GLN A 137 1.93 8.02 -13.20
C GLN A 137 3.44 8.27 -13.30
N ALA A 138 4.14 8.18 -12.17
CA ALA A 138 5.60 8.26 -12.10
C ALA A 138 6.15 6.85 -11.87
N ALA A 139 6.98 6.38 -12.79
CA ALA A 139 7.64 5.09 -12.65
C ALA A 139 8.64 5.14 -11.49
N TRP A 140 8.50 4.21 -10.54
CA TRP A 140 9.54 3.96 -9.56
C TRP A 140 10.62 3.10 -10.21
N SER A 141 11.82 3.66 -10.38
CA SER A 141 13.00 2.89 -10.78
C SER A 141 13.89 2.70 -9.55
N PRO A 142 14.10 1.46 -9.08
CA PRO A 142 15.09 1.23 -8.04
C PRO A 142 16.46 1.64 -8.56
N VAL A 143 17.17 2.48 -7.81
CA VAL A 143 18.54 2.85 -8.12
C VAL A 143 19.37 1.57 -8.11
N ARG A 144 19.89 1.15 -9.27
CA ARG A 144 20.81 0.02 -9.32
C ARG A 144 22.12 0.43 -8.64
N PRO A 145 22.65 -0.35 -7.69
CA PRO A 145 24.00 -0.14 -7.21
C PRO A 145 24.97 -0.30 -8.40
N LYS A 146 25.93 0.62 -8.50
CA LYS A 146 27.03 0.56 -9.48
C LYS A 146 28.03 -0.52 -9.10
#